data_AF-A0A6A6AXC2-F1
#
_entry.id   AF-A0A6A6AXC2-F1
#
_cell.length_a   1.000
_cell.length_b   1.000
_cell.length_c   1.000
_cell.angle_alpha   90.00
_cell.angle_beta   90.00
_cell.angle_gamma   90.00
#
_symmetry.space_group_name_H-M   'P 1'
#
loop_
_entity.id
_entity.type
_entity.pdbx_description
1 polymer ?
#
loop_
_entity_poly.entity_id
_entity_poly.type
_entity_poly.pdbx_seq_one_letter_code
_entity_poly.pdbx_strand_id
1 'polypeptide(L)' 'MSIYAPLEQGEFRLLNLASGLWDEDIECGLIQIPLRYKPTFDALSYAWGSPEAIRSVGLNS' A
#
# COMPACT_ATOMS: atom_id res chain seq x y z
N MET A 1 20.18 -9.21 -11.15
CA MET A 1 19.16 -9.60 -10.15
C MET A 1 17.81 -9.17 -10.69
N SER A 2 16.85 -10.08 -10.89
CA SER A 2 15.50 -9.70 -11.29
C SER A 2 14.81 -9.00 -10.12
N ILE A 3 14.36 -7.76 -10.31
CA ILE A 3 13.59 -6.98 -9.32
C ILE A 3 12.19 -7.61 -9.12
N TYR A 4 11.76 -8.43 -10.08
CA TYR A 4 10.49 -9.12 -10.05
C TYR A 4 10.65 -10.57 -9.57
N ALA A 5 9.91 -10.91 -8.51
CA ALA A 5 9.66 -12.27 -8.08
C ALA A 5 8.19 -12.62 -8.38
N PRO A 6 7.89 -13.65 -9.19
CA PRO A 6 6.52 -14.07 -9.48
C PRO A 6 5.79 -14.50 -8.19
N LEU A 7 4.46 -14.45 -8.23
CA LEU A 7 3.60 -14.99 -7.16
C LEU A 7 3.25 -16.44 -7.48
N GLU A 8 3.22 -17.30 -6.47
CA GLU A 8 2.64 -18.62 -6.60
C GLU A 8 1.10 -18.57 -6.54
N GLN A 9 0.46 -19.67 -6.95
CA GLN A 9 -0.99 -19.76 -6.91
C GLN A 9 -1.50 -19.67 -5.46
N GLY A 10 -2.41 -18.73 -5.21
CA GLY A 10 -2.94 -18.51 -3.87
C GLY A 10 -2.00 -17.69 -2.98
N GLU A 11 -1.11 -16.90 -3.56
CA GLU A 11 -0.35 -15.86 -2.86
C GLU A 11 -0.77 -14.46 -3.28
N PHE A 12 -0.48 -13.49 -2.41
CA PHE A 12 -0.60 -12.08 -2.72
C PHE A 12 0.55 -11.29 -2.10
N ARG A 13 0.77 -10.07 -2.58
CA ARG A 13 1.76 -9.16 -2.01
C ARG A 13 1.09 -8.23 -1.01
N LEU A 14 1.62 -8.17 0.20
CA LEU A 14 1.21 -7.24 1.24
C LEU A 14 2.24 -6.12 1.35
N LEU A 15 1.77 -4.88 1.23
CA LEU A 15 2.56 -3.70 1.53
C LEU A 15 2.57 -3.50 3.04
N ASN A 16 3.75 -3.55 3.64
CA ASN A 16 3.97 -3.19 5.03
C ASN A 16 4.52 -1.76 5.09
N LEU A 17 3.80 -0.87 5.77
CA LEU A 17 4.24 0.50 6.03
C LEU A 17 4.83 0.53 7.44
N ALA A 18 6.09 0.95 7.57
CA ALA A 18 6.67 1.18 8.88
C ALA A 18 6.03 2.43 9.51
N SER A 19 5.87 2.40 10.83
CA SER A 19 5.52 3.60 11.59
C SER A 19 6.69 4.59 11.57
N GLY A 20 6.40 5.86 11.37
CA GLY A 20 7.36 6.95 11.45
C GLY A 20 6.70 8.23 11.94
N LEU A 21 7.52 9.23 12.23
CA LEU A 21 7.09 10.60 12.51
C LEU A 21 6.75 11.34 11.21
N TRP A 22 6.04 12.46 11.32
CA TRP A 22 5.57 13.24 10.16
C TRP A 22 6.67 13.71 9.20
N ASP A 23 7.87 13.96 9.73
CA ASP A 23 9.03 14.46 8.97
C ASP A 23 10.03 13.34 8.62
N GLU A 24 9.74 12.09 8.97
CA GLU A 24 10.57 10.95 8.62
C GLU A 24 10.22 10.42 7.23
N ASP A 25 11.23 9.84 6.56
CA ASP A 25 11.03 9.19 5.27
C ASP A 25 10.05 8.01 5.40
N ILE A 26 9.22 7.81 4.37
CA ILE A 26 8.32 6.67 4.32
C ILE A 26 9.14 5.40 4.09
N GLU A 27 9.25 4.57 5.12
CA GLU A 27 9.81 3.23 5.01
C GLU A 27 8.71 2.20 4.76
N CYS A 28 8.87 1.39 3.71
CA CYS A 28 7.93 0.32 3.41
C CYS A 28 8.60 -0.90 2.79
N GLY A 29 7.94 -2.04 2.92
CA GLY A 29 8.39 -3.31 2.36
C GLY A 29 7.25 -4.06 1.70
N LEU A 30 7.57 -4.83 0.67
CA LEU A 30 6.60 -5.68 -0.03
C LEU A 30 6.91 -7.15 0.29
N ILE A 31 5.97 -7.83 0.93
CA ILE A 31 6.13 -9.24 1.31
C ILE A 31 5.12 -10.11 0.56
N GLN A 32 5.51 -11.31 0.15
CA GLN A 32 4.59 -12.30 -0.42
C GLN A 32 4.04 -13.16 0.71
N ILE A 33 2.71 -13.32 0.74
CA ILE A 33 2.02 -14.10 1.76
C ILE A 33 0.94 -14.98 1.14
N PRO A 34 0.68 -16.16 1.72
CA PRO A 34 -0.34 -17.06 1.21
C PRO A 34 -1.75 -16.54 1.57
N LEU A 35 -2.73 -16.83 0.72
CA LEU A 35 -4.13 -16.39 0.86
C LEU A 35 -4.81 -16.92 2.13
N ARG A 36 -4.32 -18.05 2.66
CA ARG A 36 -4.79 -18.60 3.96
C ARG A 36 -4.34 -17.77 5.16
N TYR A 37 -3.35 -16.90 5.00
CA TYR A 37 -2.90 -15.99 6.04
C TYR A 37 -3.97 -14.93 6.30
N LYS A 38 -4.29 -14.71 7.57
CA LYS A 38 -5.31 -13.74 8.02
C LYS A 38 -4.64 -12.67 8.87
N PRO A 39 -4.04 -11.64 8.26
CA PRO A 39 -3.47 -10.53 9.01
C PRO A 39 -4.59 -9.78 9.73
N THR A 40 -4.28 -9.30 10.95
CA THR A 40 -5.12 -8.33 11.63
C THR A 40 -4.73 -6.95 11.14
N PHE A 41 -5.71 -6.16 10.72
CA PHE A 41 -5.49 -4.79 10.26
C PHE A 41 -6.26 -3.82 11.13
N ASP A 42 -5.61 -2.73 11.49
CA ASP A 42 -6.27 -1.57 12.07
C ASP A 42 -6.73 -0.64 10.95
N ALA A 43 -8.01 -0.28 10.96
CA ALA A 43 -8.55 0.68 10.01
C ALA A 43 -8.15 2.10 10.44
N LEU A 44 -7.22 2.71 9.72
CA LEU A 44 -6.87 4.11 9.90
C LEU A 44 -7.82 4.96 9.04
N SER A 45 -8.50 5.93 9.67
CA SER A 45 -9.26 6.95 8.95
C SER A 45 -8.38 8.17 8.73
N TYR A 46 -7.96 8.40 7.49
CA TYR A 46 -7.14 9.54 7.12
C TYR A 46 -7.55 10.03 5.73
N ALA A 47 -7.52 11.34 5.53
CA ALA A 47 -7.79 11.97 4.25
C ALA A 47 -6.46 12.20 3.53
N TRP A 48 -6.31 11.63 2.32
CA TRP A 48 -5.17 11.92 1.47
C TRP A 48 -5.47 13.20 0.69
N GLY A 49 -4.60 14.21 0.84
CA GLY A 49 -4.73 15.49 0.15
C GLY A 49 -5.49 16.55 0.94
N SER A 50 -5.29 17.82 0.55
CA SER A 50 -6.05 18.93 1.12
C SER A 50 -7.42 19.01 0.44
N PRO A 51 -8.52 19.22 1.19
CA PRO A 51 -9.82 19.58 0.61
C PRO A 51 -9.75 20.79 -0.33
N GLU A 52 -8.72 21.63 -0.16
CA GLU A 52 -8.49 22.84 -0.94
C GLU A 52 -7.74 22.57 -2.25
N ALA A 53 -7.21 21.36 -2.45
CA ALA A 53 -6.36 20.98 -3.58
C ALA A 53 -6.99 19.88 -4.47
N ILE A 54 -8.26 20.07 -4.86
CA ILE A 54 -8.99 19.14 -5.74
C ILE A 54 -8.70 19.50 -7.20
N ARG A 55 -8.23 18.53 -8.01
CA ARG A 55 -8.14 18.67 -9.47
C ARG A 55 -9.23 17.83 -10.14
N SER A 56 -9.92 18.41 -11.13
CA SER A 56 -10.90 17.67 -11.93
C SER A 56 -10.20 16.64 -12.81
N VAL A 57 -10.56 15.36 -12.66
CA VAL A 57 -10.10 14.29 -13.57
C VAL A 57 -11.21 14.03 -14.58
N GLY A 58 -10.93 14.28 -15.85
CA GLY A 58 -11.80 13.85 -16.95
C GLY A 58 -11.56 12.38 -17.26
N LEU A 59 -12.63 11.59 -17.36
CA LEU A 59 -12.54 10.25 -17.94
C LEU A 59 -12.47 10.39 -19.46
N ASN A 60 -11.52 9.68 -20.09
CA ASN A 60 -11.42 9.63 -21.54
C ASN A 60 -12.64 8.87 -22.09
N SER A 61 -13.57 9.61 -22.70
CA SER A 61 -14.69 9.09 -23.48
C SER A 61 -14.26 8.64 -24.87
#